data_AF-A0AA38NWS5-F1
#
_entry.id   AF-A0AA38NWS5-F1
#
_cell.length_a   1.000
_cell.length_b   1.000
_cell.length_c   1.000
_cell.angle_alpha   90.00
_cell.angle_beta   90.00
_cell.angle_gamma   90.00
#
_symmetry.space_group_name_H-M   'P 1'
#
loop_
_entity.id
_entity.type
_entity.pdbx_description
1 polymer ?
#
loop_
_entity_poly.entity_id
_entity_poly.type
_entity_poly.pdbx_seq_one_letter_code
_entity_poly.pdbx_strand_id
1 'polypeptide(L)'
;MICKQCNPNALRAGGHHSYEDFHQPIISTYRSIRKHANIILVGGSGFGAAEDVWPYLTGEWSVAYDVQPMPYDGFLFGSRVMVAKEAHTSSSVKDLIVACSGVEDQQWEGTYARPTGGVLTVRSELGEPIHKVATRAVKLWKEFDDTVFKLPKEKRE
;
A
#
# COMPACT_ATOMS: atom_id res chain seq x y z
N MET A 1 -1.52 -4.43 4.49
CA MET A 1 -2.50 -3.59 5.21
C MET A 1 -1.74 -2.70 6.15
N ILE A 2 -1.49 -1.46 5.77
CA ILE A 2 -0.63 -0.55 6.54
C ILE A 2 -1.55 0.32 7.39
N CYS A 3 -1.60 0.05 8.70
CA CYS A 3 -2.39 0.85 9.64
C CYS A 3 -1.55 2.03 10.12
N LYS A 4 -2.04 3.24 9.85
CA LYS A 4 -1.37 4.51 10.20
C LYS A 4 -1.63 4.99 11.64
N GLN A 5 -2.15 4.15 12.53
CA GLN A 5 -2.45 4.60 13.89
C GLN A 5 -1.17 4.89 14.72
N CYS A 6 0.02 4.49 14.22
CA CYS A 6 1.30 4.71 14.90
C CYS A 6 2.44 5.30 14.03
N ASN A 7 2.29 5.50 12.72
CA ASN A 7 3.35 6.10 11.89
C ASN A 7 2.78 6.95 10.72
N PRO A 8 2.98 8.29 10.71
CA PRO A 8 2.46 9.18 9.66
C PRO A 8 3.13 8.99 8.29
N ASN A 9 4.27 8.32 8.19
CA ASN A 9 5.05 8.24 6.94
C ASN A 9 4.78 6.98 6.10
N ALA A 10 3.78 6.18 6.48
CA ALA A 10 3.54 4.87 5.89
C ALA A 10 2.71 4.89 4.61
N LEU A 11 3.35 5.24 3.49
CA LEU A 11 2.75 5.19 2.17
C LEU A 11 2.85 3.75 1.65
N ARG A 12 1.74 3.22 1.09
CA ARG A 12 1.55 2.04 0.21
C ARG A 12 0.30 1.21 0.56
N ALA A 13 -0.34 0.69 -0.49
CA ALA A 13 -1.67 0.07 -0.43
C ALA A 13 -1.68 -1.28 0.30
N GLY A 14 -2.79 -1.60 0.96
CA GLY A 14 -3.10 -2.97 1.39
C GLY A 14 -3.84 -3.75 0.30
N GLY A 15 -3.87 -5.09 0.41
CA GLY A 15 -4.51 -5.93 -0.60
C GLY A 15 -3.59 -6.21 -1.79
N HIS A 16 -4.16 -6.50 -2.96
CA HIS A 16 -3.38 -6.63 -4.20
C HIS A 16 -2.70 -5.30 -4.51
N HIS A 17 -1.44 -5.33 -4.93
CA HIS A 17 -0.68 -4.13 -5.22
C HIS A 17 0.23 -4.29 -6.44
N SER A 18 0.68 -3.16 -6.99
CA SER A 18 1.71 -3.14 -8.04
C SER A 18 3.12 -3.22 -7.43
N TYR A 19 4.11 -3.37 -8.31
CA TYR A 19 5.53 -3.21 -7.99
C TYR A 19 6.01 -1.76 -8.16
N GLU A 20 5.15 -0.89 -8.67
CA GLU A 20 5.51 0.46 -9.08
C GLU A 20 5.70 1.41 -7.90
N ASP A 21 6.61 2.36 -8.08
CA ASP A 21 6.71 3.54 -7.22
C ASP A 21 5.41 4.37 -7.25
N PHE A 22 5.12 5.08 -6.16
CA PHE A 22 3.93 5.92 -6.09
C PHE A 22 4.08 7.21 -6.92
N HIS A 23 5.26 7.81 -6.94
CA HIS A 23 5.50 9.15 -7.47
C HIS A 23 5.89 9.13 -8.95
N GLN A 24 6.80 8.24 -9.35
CA GLN A 24 7.39 8.23 -10.70
C GLN A 24 6.36 8.09 -11.84
N PRO A 25 5.36 7.20 -11.75
CA PRO A 25 4.35 7.08 -12.81
C PRO A 25 3.52 8.37 -12.96
N ILE A 26 3.28 9.08 -11.87
CA ILE A 26 2.53 10.34 -11.90
C ILE A 26 3.40 11.46 -12.46
N ILE A 27 4.64 11.62 -12.01
CA ILE A 27 5.58 12.64 -12.53
C ILE A 27 5.68 12.55 -14.07
N SER A 28 5.81 11.33 -14.60
CA SER A 28 5.96 11.10 -16.05
C SER A 28 4.67 11.33 -16.86
N THR A 29 3.48 11.22 -16.25
CA THR A 29 2.20 11.26 -16.95
C THR A 29 1.32 12.46 -16.61
N TYR A 30 1.62 13.21 -15.55
CA TYR A 30 0.78 14.27 -14.99
C TYR A 30 0.38 15.31 -16.04
N ARG A 31 1.36 15.78 -16.84
CA ARG A 31 1.09 16.74 -17.92
C ARG A 31 0.10 16.20 -18.95
N SER A 32 0.21 14.93 -19.31
CA SER A 32 -0.71 14.30 -20.27
C SER A 32 -2.09 14.14 -19.66
N ILE A 33 -2.19 13.73 -18.39
CA ILE A 33 -3.47 13.67 -17.66
C ILE A 33 -4.14 15.04 -17.64
N ARG A 34 -3.42 16.10 -17.28
CA ARG A 34 -3.94 17.46 -17.18
C ARG A 34 -4.34 18.11 -18.52
N LYS A 35 -4.01 17.51 -19.67
CA LYS A 35 -4.56 17.93 -20.98
C LYS A 35 -6.04 17.58 -21.14
N HIS A 36 -6.57 16.68 -20.31
CA HIS A 36 -7.95 16.20 -20.39
C HIS A 36 -8.75 16.74 -19.20
N ALA A 37 -9.49 17.83 -19.42
CA ALA A 37 -10.24 18.52 -18.36
C ALA A 37 -11.37 17.70 -17.73
N ASN A 38 -11.75 16.58 -18.35
CA ASN A 38 -12.76 15.65 -17.86
C ASN A 38 -12.18 14.53 -16.97
N ILE A 39 -10.87 14.53 -16.69
CA ILE A 39 -10.24 13.56 -15.79
C ILE A 39 -10.08 14.19 -14.40
N ILE A 40 -10.57 13.47 -13.38
CA ILE A 40 -10.36 13.78 -11.96
C ILE A 40 -9.24 12.87 -11.46
N LEU A 41 -8.11 13.47 -11.05
CA LEU A 41 -6.95 12.74 -10.57
C LEU A 41 -7.04 12.53 -9.05
N VAL A 42 -7.28 11.29 -8.64
CA VAL A 42 -7.40 10.90 -7.23
C VAL A 42 -6.16 10.14 -6.76
N GLY A 43 -5.56 10.60 -5.66
CA GLY A 43 -4.44 9.94 -5.00
C GLY A 43 -4.92 8.86 -4.02
N GLY A 44 -4.21 7.75 -3.95
CA GLY A 44 -4.47 6.67 -2.98
C GLY A 44 -3.16 6.04 -2.55
N SER A 45 -3.21 4.99 -1.72
CA SER A 45 -2.02 4.21 -1.28
C SER A 45 -1.31 4.76 -0.03
N GLY A 46 -1.85 4.45 1.16
CA GLY A 46 -1.20 4.73 2.45
C GLY A 46 -1.42 6.13 3.02
N PHE A 47 -2.48 6.84 2.61
CA PHE A 47 -2.93 8.05 3.30
C PHE A 47 -3.74 7.71 4.56
N GLY A 48 -3.61 8.52 5.62
CA GLY A 48 -4.26 8.25 6.90
C GLY A 48 -4.59 9.46 7.76
N ALA A 49 -3.84 10.56 7.61
CA ALA A 49 -4.07 11.84 8.27
C ALA A 49 -4.12 13.00 7.25
N ALA A 50 -4.55 14.18 7.70
CA ALA A 50 -4.67 15.35 6.83
C ALA A 50 -3.29 15.88 6.42
N GLU A 51 -2.33 15.83 7.34
CA GLU A 51 -0.96 16.28 7.17
C GLU A 51 -0.23 15.46 6.09
N ASP A 52 -0.53 14.17 5.99
CA ASP A 52 0.04 13.28 4.96
C ASP A 52 -0.47 13.64 3.55
N VAL A 53 -1.69 14.14 3.48
CA VAL A 53 -2.42 14.40 2.23
C VAL A 53 -2.17 15.82 1.75
N TRP A 54 -1.91 16.74 2.68
CA TRP A 54 -1.78 18.17 2.40
C TRP A 54 -0.75 18.51 1.30
N PRO A 55 0.48 17.96 1.30
CA PRO A 55 1.45 18.22 0.23
C PRO A 55 0.97 17.77 -1.15
N TYR A 56 0.11 16.74 -1.21
CA TYR A 56 -0.48 16.24 -2.45
C TYR A 56 -1.66 17.10 -2.91
N LEU A 57 -2.40 17.70 -1.99
CA LEU A 57 -3.48 18.63 -2.30
C LEU A 57 -2.94 19.97 -2.81
N THR A 58 -1.88 20.50 -2.19
CA THR A 58 -1.22 21.74 -2.63
C THR A 58 -0.33 21.53 -3.85
N GLY A 59 0.12 20.30 -4.08
CA GLY A 59 1.05 19.94 -5.15
C GLY A 59 2.52 20.10 -4.77
N GLU A 60 2.83 20.52 -3.54
CA GLU A 60 4.21 20.74 -3.06
C GLU A 60 5.05 19.45 -3.03
N TRP A 61 4.41 18.27 -2.95
CA TRP A 61 5.12 16.98 -2.95
C TRP A 61 6.09 16.81 -4.13
N SER A 62 5.76 17.37 -5.29
CA SER A 62 6.52 17.16 -6.52
C SER A 62 7.74 18.07 -6.61
N VAL A 63 7.79 19.14 -5.80
CA VAL A 63 8.95 20.06 -5.73
C VAL A 63 10.20 19.35 -5.23
N ALA A 64 10.05 18.34 -4.36
CA ALA A 64 11.15 17.49 -3.90
C ALA A 64 11.80 16.65 -5.02
N TYR A 65 11.15 16.57 -6.19
CA TYR A 65 11.63 15.85 -7.39
C TYR A 65 12.04 16.83 -8.50
N ASP A 66 12.33 18.09 -8.18
CA ASP A 66 12.76 19.14 -9.12
C ASP A 66 11.77 19.40 -10.27
N VAL A 67 10.47 19.21 -10.03
CA VAL A 67 9.40 19.50 -10.99
C VAL A 67 8.40 20.52 -10.43
N GLN A 68 7.55 21.08 -11.30
CA GLN A 68 6.52 22.03 -10.91
C GLN A 68 5.50 21.41 -9.94
N PRO A 69 4.80 22.20 -9.09
CA PRO A 69 3.75 21.70 -8.21
C PRO A 69 2.67 20.91 -8.95
N MET A 70 2.32 19.72 -8.44
CA MET A 70 1.38 18.78 -9.07
C MET A 70 0.22 18.43 -8.12
N PRO A 71 -0.76 19.33 -7.91
CA PRO A 71 -1.88 19.06 -7.00
C PRO A 71 -2.75 17.90 -7.50
N TYR A 72 -3.32 17.14 -6.57
CA TYR A 72 -4.36 16.13 -6.82
C TYR A 72 -5.75 16.71 -6.58
N ASP A 73 -6.77 16.11 -7.21
CA ASP A 73 -8.16 16.59 -7.12
C ASP A 73 -8.95 15.94 -5.98
N GLY A 74 -8.44 14.83 -5.44
CA GLY A 74 -9.07 14.10 -4.33
C GLY A 74 -8.23 12.94 -3.83
N PHE A 75 -8.73 12.27 -2.79
CA PHE A 75 -8.01 11.18 -2.13
C PHE A 75 -8.92 10.02 -1.76
N LEU A 76 -8.38 8.80 -1.83
CA LEU A 76 -9.04 7.57 -1.39
C LEU A 76 -8.33 6.94 -0.20
N PHE A 77 -9.12 6.37 0.72
CA PHE A 77 -8.64 5.79 1.97
C PHE A 77 -9.10 4.32 2.05
N GLY A 78 -8.15 3.38 1.90
CA GLY A 78 -8.42 1.94 1.97
C GLY A 78 -8.19 1.37 3.36
N SER A 79 -6.95 0.97 3.67
CA SER A 79 -6.62 0.35 4.96
C SER A 79 -7.01 1.21 6.18
N ARG A 80 -6.98 2.54 6.03
CA ARG A 80 -7.34 3.48 7.10
C ARG A 80 -8.75 3.28 7.67
N VAL A 81 -9.71 2.95 6.81
CA VAL A 81 -11.13 2.82 7.20
C VAL A 81 -11.51 1.42 7.68
N MET A 82 -10.59 0.44 7.62
CA MET A 82 -10.88 -0.96 8.00
C MET A 82 -11.14 -1.15 9.50
N VAL A 83 -10.71 -0.19 10.32
CA VAL A 83 -10.89 -0.16 11.78
C VAL A 83 -12.02 0.78 12.22
N ALA A 84 -12.76 1.38 11.28
CA ALA A 84 -13.92 2.22 11.58
C ALA A 84 -14.96 1.42 12.40
N LYS A 85 -15.76 2.12 13.22
CA LYS A 85 -16.76 1.49 14.09
C LYS A 85 -17.77 0.67 13.29
N GLU A 86 -18.20 1.23 12.16
CA GLU A 86 -19.19 0.70 11.22
C GLU A 86 -18.62 -0.41 10.32
N ALA A 87 -17.30 -0.59 10.28
CA ALA A 87 -16.70 -1.67 9.50
C ALA A 87 -17.00 -3.03 10.17
N HIS A 88 -17.45 -3.99 9.35
CA HIS A 88 -17.79 -5.35 9.80
C HIS A 88 -16.57 -6.22 10.13
N THR A 89 -15.36 -5.68 9.99
CA THR A 89 -14.12 -6.30 10.48
C THR A 89 -14.31 -6.72 11.95
N SER A 90 -14.03 -7.99 12.28
CA SER A 90 -14.18 -8.48 13.66
C SER A 90 -13.30 -7.67 14.62
N SER A 91 -13.75 -7.49 15.87
CA SER A 91 -13.03 -6.66 16.86
C SER A 91 -11.57 -7.08 17.03
N SER A 92 -11.30 -8.38 17.17
CA SER A 92 -9.93 -8.91 17.29
C SER A 92 -9.06 -8.65 16.06
N VAL A 93 -9.67 -8.57 14.88
CA VAL A 93 -8.96 -8.20 13.65
C VAL A 93 -8.70 -6.70 13.62
N LYS A 94 -9.63 -5.86 14.10
CA LYS A 94 -9.37 -4.41 14.26
C LYS A 94 -8.18 -4.19 15.20
N ASP A 95 -8.15 -4.85 16.36
CA ASP A 95 -7.04 -4.74 17.32
C ASP A 95 -5.71 -5.16 16.69
N LEU A 96 -5.71 -6.25 15.91
CA LEU A 96 -4.54 -6.70 15.17
C LEU A 96 -4.07 -5.67 14.12
N ILE A 97 -5.00 -5.03 13.41
CA ILE A 97 -4.68 -3.98 12.44
C ILE A 97 -4.06 -2.78 13.16
N VAL A 98 -4.65 -2.33 14.27
CA VAL A 98 -4.13 -1.22 15.08
C VAL A 98 -2.73 -1.53 15.63
N ALA A 99 -2.45 -2.78 15.99
CA ALA A 99 -1.14 -3.21 16.48
C ALA A 99 -0.03 -3.21 15.40
N CYS A 100 -0.38 -3.11 14.11
CA CYS A 100 0.61 -3.00 13.05
C CYS A 100 1.21 -1.60 13.04
N SER A 101 2.51 -1.48 13.34
CA SER A 101 3.21 -0.19 13.43
C SER A 101 3.29 0.57 12.10
N GLY A 102 3.17 -0.14 10.97
CA GLY A 102 3.52 0.41 9.66
C GLY A 102 5.03 0.61 9.52
N VAL A 103 5.43 1.17 8.37
CA VAL A 103 6.81 1.55 8.02
C VAL A 103 6.78 2.76 7.11
N GLU A 104 7.86 3.52 7.02
CA GLU A 104 7.94 4.64 6.07
C GLU A 104 7.96 4.14 4.61
N ASP A 105 7.59 4.99 3.64
CA ASP A 105 7.56 4.62 2.22
C ASP A 105 8.89 3.97 1.78
N GLN A 106 10.04 4.55 2.10
CA GLN A 106 11.35 4.02 1.69
C GLN A 106 11.64 2.57 2.15
N GLN A 107 10.89 2.07 3.13
CA GLN A 107 11.08 0.75 3.74
C GLN A 107 10.01 -0.27 3.33
N TRP A 108 8.99 0.14 2.55
CA TRP A 108 7.84 -0.70 2.25
C TRP A 108 8.23 -2.00 1.53
N GLU A 109 9.24 -1.97 0.65
CA GLU A 109 9.70 -3.14 -0.12
C GLU A 109 10.24 -4.27 0.76
N GLY A 110 10.57 -3.98 2.03
CA GLY A 110 10.92 -5.00 3.01
C GLY A 110 9.84 -6.09 3.17
N THR A 111 8.58 -5.79 2.86
CA THR A 111 7.44 -6.72 2.93
C THR A 111 7.58 -7.93 2.02
N TYR A 112 8.36 -7.86 0.93
CA TYR A 112 8.63 -9.01 0.04
C TYR A 112 9.51 -10.07 0.69
N ALA A 113 10.40 -9.65 1.60
CA ALA A 113 11.38 -10.52 2.23
C ALA A 113 10.95 -10.98 3.63
N ARG A 114 10.40 -10.07 4.45
CA ARG A 114 10.09 -10.33 5.86
C ARG A 114 8.94 -9.48 6.37
N PRO A 115 8.33 -9.85 7.53
CA PRO A 115 7.38 -9.00 8.19
C PRO A 115 7.97 -7.61 8.44
N THR A 116 7.32 -6.60 7.88
CA THR A 116 7.79 -5.21 7.86
C THR A 116 6.61 -4.33 8.29
N GLY A 117 6.71 -3.71 9.47
CA GLY A 117 5.61 -2.95 10.06
C GLY A 117 4.35 -3.76 10.41
N GLY A 118 4.50 -5.09 10.60
CA GLY A 118 3.38 -6.01 10.80
C GLY A 118 2.74 -6.53 9.51
N VAL A 119 3.28 -6.20 8.34
CA VAL A 119 2.76 -6.58 7.02
C VAL A 119 3.76 -7.48 6.28
N LEU A 120 3.24 -8.39 5.45
CA LEU A 120 4.02 -9.27 4.59
C LEU A 120 3.36 -9.36 3.20
N THR A 121 4.18 -9.44 2.16
CA THR A 121 3.72 -9.71 0.80
C THR A 121 3.71 -11.22 0.55
N VAL A 122 2.55 -11.72 0.13
CA VAL A 122 2.36 -13.11 -0.37
C VAL A 122 1.88 -13.07 -1.81
N ARG A 123 1.88 -14.22 -2.50
CA ARG A 123 1.39 -14.32 -3.89
C ARG A 123 -0.02 -14.91 -3.91
N SER A 124 -0.89 -14.34 -4.73
CA SER A 124 -2.17 -14.93 -5.07
C SER A 124 -1.98 -16.24 -5.86
N GLU A 125 -3.05 -16.98 -6.05
CA GLU A 125 -3.13 -18.13 -6.94
C GLU A 125 -2.76 -17.79 -8.40
N LEU A 126 -2.90 -16.51 -8.80
CA LEU A 126 -2.50 -16.00 -10.12
C LEU A 126 -1.09 -15.39 -10.11
N GLY A 127 -0.38 -15.44 -8.99
CA GLY A 127 0.99 -14.94 -8.86
C GLY A 127 1.11 -13.44 -8.53
N GLU A 128 -0.01 -12.75 -8.34
CA GLU A 128 -0.03 -11.31 -8.03
C GLU A 128 0.33 -11.06 -6.56
N PRO A 129 1.07 -9.98 -6.24
CA PRO A 129 1.49 -9.71 -4.87
C PRO A 129 0.33 -9.12 -4.04
N ILE A 130 0.20 -9.58 -2.79
CA ILE A 130 -0.83 -9.17 -1.84
C ILE A 130 -0.20 -8.78 -0.50
N HIS A 131 -0.44 -7.54 -0.06
CA HIS A 131 -0.08 -7.06 1.28
C HIS A 131 -1.08 -7.51 2.34
N LYS A 132 -0.69 -8.49 3.16
CA LYS A 132 -1.49 -9.02 4.28
C LYS A 132 -0.83 -8.76 5.63
N VAL A 133 -1.63 -8.70 6.70
CA VAL A 133 -1.09 -8.66 8.06
C VAL A 133 -0.32 -9.96 8.32
N ALA A 134 0.88 -9.87 8.88
CA ALA A 134 1.83 -10.98 9.05
C ALA A 134 1.45 -11.93 10.20
N THR A 135 0.25 -12.52 10.13
CA THR A 135 -0.21 -13.56 11.05
C THR A 135 0.55 -14.88 10.84
N ARG A 136 0.38 -15.84 11.76
CA ARG A 136 0.97 -17.18 11.60
C ARG A 136 0.57 -17.85 10.28
N ALA A 137 -0.70 -17.74 9.89
CA ALA A 137 -1.19 -18.32 8.64
C ALA A 137 -0.60 -17.63 7.40
N VAL A 138 -0.43 -16.31 7.43
CA VAL A 138 0.19 -15.57 6.32
C VAL A 138 1.69 -15.86 6.20
N LYS A 139 2.38 -16.08 7.33
CA LYS A 139 3.79 -16.53 7.31
C LYS A 139 3.93 -17.93 6.73
N LEU A 140 3.03 -18.85 7.09
CA LEU A 140 2.97 -20.19 6.49
C LEU A 140 2.68 -20.13 4.98
N TRP A 141 1.75 -19.26 4.56
CA TRP A 141 1.50 -19.01 3.15
C TRP A 141 2.80 -18.57 2.46
N LYS A 142 3.50 -17.56 2.99
CA LYS A 142 4.78 -17.10 2.42
C LYS A 142 5.81 -18.23 2.32
N GLU A 143 5.92 -19.07 3.34
CA GLU A 143 6.77 -20.25 3.31
C GLU A 143 6.40 -21.18 2.15
N PHE A 144 5.11 -21.46 1.93
CA PHE A 144 4.65 -22.29 0.82
C PHE A 144 4.84 -21.64 -0.55
N ASP A 145 4.63 -20.32 -0.69
CA ASP A 145 4.98 -19.58 -1.91
C ASP A 145 6.45 -19.79 -2.28
N ASP A 146 7.33 -19.71 -1.27
CA ASP A 146 8.78 -19.75 -1.44
C ASP A 146 9.36 -21.18 -1.53
N THR A 147 8.61 -22.21 -1.19
CA THR A 147 9.15 -23.59 -1.11
C THR A 147 8.37 -24.59 -1.95
N VAL A 148 7.04 -24.51 -1.96
CA VAL A 148 6.15 -25.49 -2.61
C VAL A 148 5.59 -24.94 -3.91
N PHE A 149 4.93 -23.78 -3.89
CA PHE A 149 4.17 -23.28 -5.04
C PHE A 149 5.05 -22.74 -6.17
N LYS A 150 6.32 -22.42 -5.91
CA LYS A 150 7.28 -22.05 -6.96
C LYS A 150 7.87 -23.23 -7.72
N LEU A 151 7.70 -24.46 -7.25
CA LEU A 151 8.28 -25.65 -7.90
C LEU A 151 7.64 -25.85 -9.28
N PRO A 152 8.36 -26.40 -10.28
CA PRO A 152 7.74 -26.89 -11.51
C PRO A 152 6.65 -27.93 -11.21
N LYS A 153 5.65 -28.06 -12.08
CA LYS A 153 4.50 -28.97 -11.86
C LYS A 153 4.96 -30.41 -11.59
N GLU A 154 6.00 -30.84 -12.28
CA GLU A 154 6.58 -32.18 -12.22
C GLU A 154 7.17 -32.54 -10.85
N LYS A 155 7.40 -31.54 -9.99
CA LYS A 155 7.95 -31.71 -8.63
C LYS A 155 6.91 -31.48 -7.52
N ARG A 156 5.63 -31.29 -7.86
CA ARG A 156 4.54 -31.05 -6.89
C ARG A 156 3.65 -32.28 -6.66
N GLU A 157 3.78 -33.30 -7.49
CA GLU A 157 3.11 -34.61 -7.39
C GLU A 157 4.09 -35.64 -6.79
#